data_AF-A0A662BGB9-F1
#
_entry.id   AF-A0A662BGB9-F1
#
_cell.length_a   1.000
_cell.length_b   1.000
_cell.length_c   1.000
_cell.angle_alpha   90.00
_cell.angle_beta   90.00
_cell.angle_gamma   90.00
#
_symmetry.space_group_name_H-M   'P 1'
#
loop_
_entity.id
_entity.type
_entity.pdbx_description
1 polymer ?
#
loop_
_entity_poly.entity_id
_entity_poly.type
_entity_poly.pdbx_seq_one_letter_code
_entity_poly.pdbx_strand_id
1 'polypeptide(L)' 'MKIGIIYSTTNGHTQKICNAIAKHLQDKEITVEIYPLDSFNQSITDFDVFVIGASIRYGKHKKEVRKFIETH' A
#
# COMPACT_ATOMS: atom_id res chain seq x y z
N MET A 1 15.90 -2.29 7.22
CA MET A 1 14.87 -2.72 6.28
C MET A 1 13.71 -1.74 6.36
N LYS A 2 13.33 -1.14 5.24
CA LYS A 2 12.24 -0.18 5.10
C LYS A 2 11.18 -0.74 4.16
N ILE A 3 9.94 -0.79 4.63
CA ILE A 3 8.79 -1.30 3.87
C ILE A 3 7.85 -0.14 3.53
N GLY A 4 7.51 -0.02 2.25
CA GLY A 4 6.49 0.89 1.76
C GLY A 4 5.18 0.15 1.57
N ILE A 5 4.08 0.69 2.07
CA ILE A 5 2.74 0.15 1.83
C ILE A 5 1.87 1.25 1.23
N ILE A 6 1.39 1.04 0.01
CA ILE A 6 0.33 1.88 -0.55
C ILE A 6 -1.00 1.16 -0.52
N TYR A 7 -2.10 1.92 -0.38
CA TYR A 7 -3.42 1.32 -0.42
C TYR A 7 -4.42 2.09 -1.29
N SER A 8 -5.29 1.31 -1.95
CA SER A 8 -6.48 1.78 -2.64
C SER A 8 -7.72 1.16 -2.02
N THR A 9 -8.60 2.00 -1.49
CA THR A 9 -9.79 1.57 -0.77
C THR A 9 -11.02 2.36 -1.21
N THR A 10 -12.22 1.81 -0.98
CA THR A 10 -13.49 2.53 -1.18
C THR A 10 -14.20 2.79 0.14
N ASN A 11 -14.19 1.81 1.06
CA ASN A 11 -14.91 1.88 2.34
C ASN A 11 -13.95 1.82 3.55
N GLY A 12 -12.65 2.04 3.36
CA GLY A 12 -11.65 2.04 4.46
C GLY A 12 -11.17 0.66 4.93
N HIS A 13 -11.77 -0.45 4.49
CA HIS A 13 -11.33 -1.79 4.93
C HIS A 13 -9.88 -2.10 4.55
N THR A 14 -9.47 -1.79 3.32
CA THR A 14 -8.08 -1.99 2.87
C THR A 14 -7.10 -1.17 3.71
N GLN A 15 -7.44 0.09 4.01
CA GLN A 15 -6.64 0.94 4.90
C GLN A 15 -6.50 0.32 6.29
N LYS A 16 -7.60 -0.19 6.86
CA LYS A 16 -7.58 -0.86 8.17
C LYS A 16 -6.68 -2.10 8.17
N ILE A 17 -6.73 -2.90 7.10
CA ILE A 17 -5.86 -4.08 6.92
C ILE A 17 -4.39 -3.66 6.81
N CYS A 18 -4.08 -2.68 5.95
CA CYS A 18 -2.72 -2.16 5.79
C CYS A 18 -2.16 -1.61 7.10
N ASN A 19 -2.95 -0.83 7.85
CA ASN A 19 -2.55 -0.32 9.16
C ASN A 19 -2.29 -1.45 10.18
N ALA A 20 -3.10 -2.52 10.18
CA ALA A 20 -2.88 -3.67 11.04
C ALA A 20 -1.59 -4.43 10.69
N ILE A 21 -1.30 -4.60 9.39
CA ILE A 21 -0.05 -5.19 8.90
C ILE A 21 1.15 -4.31 9.32
N ALA A 22 1.08 -3.00 9.08
CA ALA A 22 2.14 -2.07 9.46
C ALA A 22 2.41 -2.11 10.96
N LYS A 23 1.36 -2.10 11.79
CA LYS A 23 1.51 -2.25 13.24
C LYS A 23 2.24 -3.54 13.61
N HIS A 24 1.84 -4.69 13.03
CA HIS A 24 2.50 -5.96 13.32
C HIS A 24 3.98 -6.00 12.91
N LEU A 25 4.36 -5.29 11.84
CA LEU A 25 5.74 -5.17 11.39
C LEU A 25 6.53 -4.18 12.26
N GLN A 26 5.93 -3.06 12.64
CA GLN A 26 6.52 -2.07 13.54
C GLN A 26 6.76 -2.66 14.94
N ASP A 27 5.87 -3.53 15.43
CA ASP A 27 6.05 -4.29 16.68
C ASP A 27 7.29 -5.23 16.63
N LYS A 28 7.83 -5.49 15.43
CA LYS A 28 9.08 -6.24 15.19
C LYS A 28 10.25 -5.33 14.79
N GLU A 29 10.16 -4.04 15.11
CA GLU A 29 11.19 -3.02 14.84
C GLU A 29 11.48 -2.81 13.33
N ILE A 30 10.53 -3.13 12.46
CA ILE A 30 10.64 -2.86 11.02
C ILE A 30 10.07 -1.48 10.71
N THR A 31 10.82 -0.66 9.99
CA THR A 31 10.34 0.65 9.52
C THR A 31 9.30 0.44 8.42
N VAL A 32 8.08 0.95 8.66
CA VAL A 32 6.98 0.89 7.69
C VAL A 32 6.40 2.28 7.47
N GLU A 33 6.27 2.67 6.20
CA GLU A 33 5.56 3.88 5.79
C GLU A 33 4.31 3.50 5.00
N ILE A 34 3.19 4.14 5.32
CA ILE A 34 1.88 3.89 4.70
C ILE A 34 1.40 5.13 3.97
N TYR A 35 0.91 4.94 2.74
CA TYR A 35 0.32 6.02 1.94
C TYR A 35 -0.98 5.58 1.27
N PRO A 36 -2.01 6.44 1.22
CA PRO A 36 -3.01 6.36 0.17
C PRO A 36 -2.34 6.34 -1.23
N LEU A 37 -2.84 5.52 -2.15
CA LEU A 37 -2.29 5.41 -3.51
C LEU A 37 -2.33 6.75 -4.27
N ASP A 38 -3.35 7.57 -4.02
CA ASP A 38 -3.54 8.89 -4.61
C ASP A 38 -2.62 9.98 -4.02
N SER A 39 -2.04 9.76 -2.84
CA SER A 39 -1.10 10.69 -2.20
C SER A 39 0.35 10.22 -2.22
N PHE A 40 0.65 9.08 -2.85
CA PHE A 40 2.00 8.55 -2.91
C PHE A 40 2.86 9.35 -3.91
N ASN A 41 3.92 9.97 -3.42
CA ASN A 41 4.81 10.85 -4.18
C ASN A 41 6.31 10.53 -4.01
N GLN A 42 6.64 9.40 -3.38
CA GLN A 42 8.01 8.92 -3.21
C GLN A 42 8.39 7.94 -4.32
N SER A 43 9.66 7.53 -4.40
CA SER A 43 10.06 6.47 -5.32
C SER A 43 9.80 5.10 -4.71
N ILE A 44 9.34 4.13 -5.50
CA ILE A 44 9.22 2.74 -5.03
C ILE A 44 10.59 2.14 -4.64
N THR A 45 11.67 2.69 -5.20
CA THR A 45 13.05 2.27 -4.91
C THR A 45 13.57 2.77 -3.57
N ASP A 46 12.83 3.65 -2.89
CA ASP A 46 13.17 4.12 -1.53
C ASP A 46 12.89 3.05 -0.47
N PHE A 47 12.31 1.91 -0.86
CA PHE A 47 11.88 0.82 0.01
C PHE A 47 12.53 -0.51 -0.41
N ASP A 48 12.92 -1.31 0.59
CA ASP A 48 13.44 -2.67 0.36
C ASP A 48 12.32 -3.62 -0.09
N VAL A 49 11.10 -3.40 0.43
CA VAL A 49 9.89 -4.13 0.07
C VAL A 49 8.76 -3.14 -0.12
N PHE A 50 8.01 -3.31 -1.22
CA PHE A 50 6.87 -2.48 -1.54
C PHE A 50 5.59 -3.33 -1.63
N VAL A 51 4.56 -2.94 -0.88
CA VAL A 51 3.29 -3.66 -0.78
C VAL A 51 2.16 -2.79 -1.30
N ILE A 52 1.26 -3.38 -2.10
CA ILE A 52 0.07 -2.70 -2.61
C ILE A 52 -1.17 -3.39 -2.06
N GLY A 53 -1.92 -2.70 -1.20
CA GLY A 53 -3.24 -3.12 -0.76
C GLY A 53 -4.33 -2.56 -1.68
N ALA A 54 -5.14 -3.40 -2.33
CA ALA A 54 -6.20 -2.91 -3.21
C ALA A 54 -7.53 -3.64 -2.95
N SER A 55 -8.61 -2.88 -2.75
CA SER A 55 -9.96 -3.47 -2.71
C SER A 55 -10.34 -4.07 -4.06
N ILE A 56 -11.07 -5.18 -4.06
CA ILE A 56 -11.69 -5.76 -5.26
C ILE A 56 -13.16 -5.37 -5.26
N ARG A 57 -13.64 -4.86 -6.40
CA ARG A 57 -15.06 -4.63 -6.67
C ARG A 57 -15.41 -5.18 -8.04
N TYR A 58 -16.51 -5.93 -8.13
CA TYR A 58 -16.95 -6.54 -9.40
C TYR A 58 -15.84 -7.35 -10.09
N GLY A 59 -15.06 -8.09 -9.30
CA GLY A 59 -13.96 -8.93 -9.79
C GLY A 59 -12.69 -8.20 -10.23
N LYS A 60 -12.59 -6.87 -10.03
CA LYS A 60 -11.40 -6.09 -10.45
C LYS A 60 -10.93 -5.13 -9.36
N HIS A 61 -9.63 -4.82 -9.38
CA HIS A 61 -9.08 -3.67 -8.68
C HIS A 61 -9.44 -2.37 -9.41
N LYS A 62 -9.34 -1.23 -8.73
CA LYS A 62 -9.54 0.07 -9.37
C LYS A 62 -8.48 0.33 -10.44
N LYS A 63 -8.82 1.14 -11.46
CA LYS A 63 -7.94 1.41 -12.61
C LYS A 63 -6.63 2.09 -12.18
N GLU A 64 -6.67 2.90 -11.13
CA GLU A 64 -5.53 3.63 -10.60
C GLU A 64 -4.46 2.68 -10.05
N VAL A 65 -4.87 1.55 -9.45
CA VAL A 65 -3.93 0.50 -8.99
C VAL A 65 -3.19 -0.11 -10.17
N ARG A 66 -3.93 -0.47 -11.22
CA ARG A 66 -3.34 -1.03 -12.45
C ARG A 66 -2.40 -0.03 -13.10
N LYS A 67 -2.83 1.22 -13.23
CA LYS A 67 -2.01 2.30 -13.81
C LYS A 67 -0.70 2.47 -13.02
N PHE A 68 -0.76 2.47 -11.69
CA PHE A 68 0.42 2.58 -10.85
C PHE A 68 1.44 1.45 -11.11
N ILE A 69 0.95 0.21 -11.24
CA ILE A 69 1.80 -0.96 -11.53
C ILE A 69 2.39 -0.91 -12.94
N GLU A 70 1.66 -0.40 -13.93
CA GLU A 70 2.15 -0.32 -15.32
C GLU A 70 3.21 0.79 -15.52
N THR A 71 3.33 1.73 -14.58
CA THR A 71 4.24 2.88 -14.70
C THR A 71 5.50 2.81 -13.82
N HIS A 72 5.70 1.71 -13.08
CA HIS A 72 6.86 1.49 -12.20
C HIS A 72 7.40 0.07 -12.35
#